data_AF-A0A652KNC5-F1
#
_entry.id   AF-A0A652KNC5-F1
#
_cell.length_a   1.000
_cell.length_b   1.000
_cell.length_c   1.000
_cell.angle_alpha   90.00
_cell.angle_beta   90.00
_cell.angle_gamma   90.00
#
_symmetry.space_group_name_H-M   'P 1'
#
loop_
_entity.id
_entity.type
_entity.pdbx_description
1 polymer ?
#
loop_
_entity_poly.entity_id
_entity_poly.type
_entity_poly.pdbx_seq_one_letter_code
_entity_poly.pdbx_strand_id
1 'polypeptide(L)'
;MSRLQAEHLYKVFGRRPDQAVQKLESGTHRDELRADGTTAAVIDASFTVEPGQIFVVMGLSGSGKSTLLRMLNGLLEPTAGRVLFDGEDLTALSPRELRNVRSTKISMVFQHFALFPHRSVLENAAYGLEVQGVPRVAREERAAQALELTGLAGWEKSWPDELSGGMQQRVGLARALATDADLLLMDESFSALDPLIRRDMQDQLLELQKRLKKTIVFITHDLNEAMRLGDRIAVMRDGEIVQQGTAEDILVRPSNDYVASFIQDVDRSRVLTAGSIMEAPAKGSSDAELKAEAPATVSAETPIAELFTPCSTSGSAVAVTGEGGKVIGIVPRARLLAALGEEPQVDSSADGQVPAPREVKKVIAGA
;
A
#
# COMPACT_ATOMS: atom_id res chain seq x y z
N MET A 1 0.64 20.59 -6.88
CA MET A 1 -0.14 20.59 -5.63
C MET A 1 -0.61 19.17 -5.41
N SER A 2 -0.51 18.67 -4.18
CA SER A 2 -0.94 17.32 -3.82
C SER A 2 -2.46 17.18 -3.95
N ARG A 3 -2.94 15.97 -4.29
CA ARG A 3 -4.38 15.67 -4.38
C ARG A 3 -5.01 15.59 -2.99
N LEU A 4 -4.30 14.97 -2.05
CA LEU A 4 -4.73 14.80 -0.67
C LEU A 4 -3.55 15.04 0.27
N GLN A 5 -3.82 15.68 1.41
CA GLN A 5 -2.83 15.91 2.45
C GLN A 5 -3.46 15.69 3.83
N ALA A 6 -2.74 14.98 4.68
CA ALA A 6 -3.01 14.86 6.11
C ALA A 6 -1.95 15.68 6.85
N GLU A 7 -2.39 16.58 7.73
CA GLU A 7 -1.52 17.42 8.56
C GLU A 7 -1.81 17.15 10.04
N HIS A 8 -0.83 16.55 10.73
CA HIS A 8 -0.85 16.32 12.17
C HIS A 8 -2.17 15.69 12.68
N LEU A 9 -2.66 14.66 11.98
CA LEU A 9 -3.95 14.06 12.33
C LEU A 9 -3.87 13.25 13.62
N TYR A 10 -4.76 13.58 14.56
CA TYR A 10 -5.01 12.79 15.75
C TYR A 10 -6.46 12.30 15.76
N LYS A 11 -6.65 11.06 16.22
CA LYS A 11 -7.97 10.59 16.66
C LYS A 11 -7.88 9.90 18.00
N VAL A 12 -8.53 10.50 19.00
CA VAL A 12 -8.64 9.94 20.33
C VAL A 12 -10.10 9.67 20.66
N PHE A 13 -10.37 8.46 21.15
CA PHE A 13 -11.66 8.06 21.69
C PHE A 13 -11.58 8.05 23.23
N GLY A 14 -12.55 8.66 23.90
CA GLY A 14 -12.57 8.71 25.36
C GLY A 14 -13.32 9.93 25.88
N ARG A 15 -13.28 10.15 27.19
CA ARG A 15 -14.00 11.25 27.86
C ARG A 15 -13.41 12.63 27.60
N ARG A 16 -12.08 12.72 27.43
CA ARG A 16 -11.34 14.01 27.32
C ARG A 16 -10.31 13.92 26.19
N PRO A 17 -10.77 13.84 24.92
CA PRO A 17 -9.89 13.59 23.79
C PRO A 17 -8.87 14.72 23.56
N ASP A 18 -9.25 15.99 23.76
CA ASP A 18 -8.34 17.13 23.55
C ASP A 18 -7.19 17.16 24.57
N GLN A 19 -7.48 16.85 25.84
CA GLN A 19 -6.44 16.72 26.87
C GLN A 19 -5.50 15.54 26.58
N ALA A 20 -6.02 14.48 26.01
CA ALA A 20 -5.22 13.33 25.62
C ALA A 20 -4.30 13.66 24.43
N VAL A 21 -4.74 14.48 23.47
CA VAL A 21 -3.86 15.01 22.41
C VAL A 21 -2.72 15.82 23.00
N GLN A 22 -3.00 16.75 23.92
CA GLN A 22 -1.94 17.53 24.60
C GLN A 22 -0.92 16.64 25.33
N LYS A 23 -1.38 15.55 25.96
CA LYS A 23 -0.49 14.57 26.59
C LYS A 23 0.39 13.86 25.56
N LEU A 24 -0.18 13.41 24.44
CA LEU A 24 0.56 12.78 23.34
C LEU A 24 1.62 13.74 22.75
N GLU A 25 1.24 15.00 22.51
CA GLU A 25 2.17 16.06 22.04
C GLU A 25 3.32 16.31 23.03
N SER A 26 3.06 16.13 24.33
CA SER A 26 4.10 16.23 25.37
C SER A 26 4.98 14.98 25.53
N GLY A 27 4.76 13.94 24.72
CA GLY A 27 5.53 12.70 24.71
C GLY A 27 5.00 11.58 25.60
N THR A 28 3.76 11.70 26.12
CA THR A 28 3.11 10.59 26.84
C THR A 28 2.88 9.42 25.90
N HIS A 29 3.25 8.20 26.32
CA HIS A 29 3.02 7.01 25.51
C HIS A 29 1.54 6.64 25.45
N ARG A 30 1.09 6.13 24.30
CA ARG A 30 -0.31 5.71 24.06
C ARG A 30 -0.85 4.74 25.12
N ASP A 31 -0.02 3.81 25.59
CA ASP A 31 -0.45 2.78 26.55
C ASP A 31 -0.82 3.36 27.92
N GLU A 32 -0.20 4.49 28.31
CA GLU A 32 -0.57 5.19 29.55
C GLU A 32 -1.99 5.77 29.45
N LEU A 33 -2.37 6.30 28.28
CA LEU A 33 -3.73 6.78 28.04
C LEU A 33 -4.76 5.64 28.06
N ARG A 34 -4.35 4.46 27.60
CA ARG A 34 -5.22 3.27 27.57
C ARG A 34 -5.58 2.79 28.97
N ALA A 35 -4.66 2.90 29.93
CA ALA A 35 -4.92 2.60 31.33
C ALA A 35 -6.04 3.47 31.93
N ASP A 36 -6.17 4.71 31.45
CA ASP A 36 -7.22 5.66 31.82
C ASP A 36 -8.53 5.48 31.02
N GLY A 37 -8.63 4.41 30.20
CA GLY A 37 -9.78 4.15 29.34
C GLY A 37 -9.88 5.05 28.11
N THR A 38 -8.77 5.69 27.71
CA THR A 38 -8.67 6.55 26.53
C THR A 38 -7.90 5.84 25.42
N THR A 39 -8.47 5.74 24.23
CA THR A 39 -7.86 5.05 23.09
C THR A 39 -7.44 6.06 22.04
N ALA A 40 -6.13 6.30 21.91
CA ALA A 40 -5.58 6.98 20.75
C ALA A 40 -5.51 6.00 19.58
N ALA A 41 -6.26 6.28 18.51
CA ALA A 41 -6.37 5.41 17.34
C ALA A 41 -5.51 5.90 16.17
N VAL A 42 -5.28 7.21 16.07
CA VAL A 42 -4.32 7.82 15.14
C VAL A 42 -3.58 8.91 15.91
N ILE A 43 -2.26 8.96 15.74
CA ILE A 43 -1.35 9.83 16.47
C ILE A 43 -0.42 10.48 15.45
N ASP A 44 -0.48 11.80 15.36
CA ASP A 44 0.37 12.66 14.53
C ASP A 44 0.56 12.19 13.07
N ALA A 45 -0.49 11.71 12.42
CA ALA A 45 -0.37 11.20 11.06
C ALA A 45 -0.27 12.36 10.05
N SER A 46 0.89 12.47 9.39
CA SER A 46 1.18 13.47 8.37
C SER A 46 1.73 12.84 7.08
N PHE A 47 1.10 13.14 5.94
CA PHE A 47 1.52 12.65 4.62
C PHE A 47 0.83 13.41 3.48
N THR A 48 1.40 13.28 2.28
CA THR A 48 0.83 13.80 1.02
C THR A 48 0.63 12.67 0.02
N VAL A 49 -0.45 12.78 -0.77
CA VAL A 49 -0.75 11.90 -1.90
C VAL A 49 -0.83 12.74 -3.16
N GLU A 50 0.00 12.39 -4.14
CA GLU A 50 0.08 13.10 -5.41
C GLU A 50 -1.03 12.66 -6.38
N PRO A 51 -1.43 13.52 -7.34
CA PRO A 51 -2.42 13.14 -8.35
C PRO A 51 -2.02 11.89 -9.14
N GLY A 52 -2.94 10.94 -9.24
CA GLY A 52 -2.73 9.67 -9.94
C GLY A 52 -1.87 8.67 -9.17
N GLN A 53 -1.44 8.97 -7.95
CA GLN A 53 -0.66 8.05 -7.13
C GLN A 53 -1.57 6.99 -6.47
N ILE A 54 -1.08 5.76 -6.37
CA ILE A 54 -1.58 4.74 -5.44
C ILE A 54 -0.76 4.84 -4.15
N PHE A 55 -1.36 5.43 -3.12
CA PHE A 55 -0.80 5.52 -1.79
C PHE A 55 -1.36 4.43 -0.90
N VAL A 56 -0.49 3.52 -0.47
CA VAL A 56 -0.89 2.39 0.37
C VAL A 56 -0.65 2.71 1.84
N VAL A 57 -1.65 2.50 2.68
CA VAL A 57 -1.53 2.52 4.13
C VAL A 57 -1.61 1.09 4.64
N MET A 58 -0.53 0.61 5.23
CA MET A 58 -0.42 -0.78 5.67
C MET A 58 -0.12 -0.91 7.16
N GLY A 59 -0.36 -2.09 7.72
CA GLY A 59 -0.07 -2.40 9.12
C GLY A 59 -1.04 -3.42 9.71
N LEU A 60 -0.77 -3.88 10.92
CA LEU A 60 -1.58 -4.89 11.59
C LEU A 60 -3.01 -4.41 11.89
N SER A 61 -3.89 -5.37 12.19
CA SER A 61 -5.21 -5.06 12.74
C SER A 61 -5.06 -4.22 14.02
N GLY A 62 -5.88 -3.18 14.16
CA GLY A 62 -5.84 -2.27 15.30
C GLY A 62 -4.78 -1.16 15.25
N SER A 63 -3.99 -1.04 14.17
CA SER A 63 -2.98 0.03 14.03
C SER A 63 -3.54 1.41 13.67
N GLY A 64 -4.84 1.54 13.42
CA GLY A 64 -5.50 2.83 13.14
C GLY A 64 -5.85 3.10 11.67
N LYS A 65 -5.52 2.20 10.74
CA LYS A 65 -5.70 2.39 9.28
C LYS A 65 -7.12 2.81 8.88
N SER A 66 -8.13 2.00 9.20
CA SER A 66 -9.52 2.31 8.82
C SER A 66 -10.06 3.57 9.54
N THR A 67 -9.52 3.89 10.72
CA THR A 67 -9.82 5.17 11.40
C THR A 67 -9.24 6.35 10.61
N LEU A 68 -7.99 6.24 10.15
CA LEU A 68 -7.36 7.22 9.27
C LEU A 68 -8.16 7.43 7.99
N LEU A 69 -8.54 6.35 7.28
CA LEU A 69 -9.32 6.47 6.05
C LEU A 69 -10.66 7.17 6.24
N ARG A 70 -11.35 6.89 7.36
CA ARG A 70 -12.61 7.56 7.69
C ARG A 70 -12.41 9.05 7.98
N MET A 71 -11.26 9.44 8.55
CA MET A 71 -10.89 10.84 8.69
C MET A 71 -10.62 11.51 7.35
N LEU A 72 -9.87 10.84 6.47
CA LEU A 72 -9.62 11.34 5.11
C LEU A 72 -10.92 11.55 4.31
N ASN A 73 -11.91 10.68 4.51
CA ASN A 73 -13.22 10.81 3.88
C ASN A 73 -14.16 11.80 4.62
N GLY A 74 -13.77 12.37 5.76
CA GLY A 74 -14.67 13.17 6.59
C GLY A 74 -15.90 12.40 7.12
N LEU A 75 -15.82 11.07 7.22
CA LEU A 75 -16.81 10.24 7.92
C LEU A 75 -16.59 10.25 9.43
N LEU A 76 -15.36 10.51 9.85
CA LEU A 76 -14.96 10.63 11.23
C LEU A 76 -14.18 11.93 11.39
N GLU A 77 -14.64 12.80 12.28
CA GLU A 77 -13.93 14.05 12.57
C GLU A 77 -12.61 13.76 13.31
N PRO A 78 -11.47 14.32 12.88
CA PRO A 78 -10.23 14.28 13.66
C PRO A 78 -10.41 14.94 15.02
N THR A 79 -9.68 14.47 16.04
CA THR A 79 -9.58 15.20 17.32
C THR A 79 -8.69 16.43 17.16
N ALA A 80 -7.62 16.33 16.36
CA ALA A 80 -6.75 17.43 15.97
C ALA A 80 -6.17 17.17 14.58
N GLY A 81 -5.60 18.21 13.98
CA GLY A 81 -5.04 18.16 12.63
C GLY A 81 -6.04 18.52 11.53
N ARG A 82 -5.59 18.47 10.28
CA ARG A 82 -6.37 18.87 9.09
C ARG A 82 -6.25 17.85 7.97
N VAL A 83 -7.28 17.80 7.14
CA VAL A 83 -7.31 17.03 5.90
C VAL A 83 -7.54 18.02 4.76
N LEU A 84 -6.58 18.15 3.86
CA LEU A 84 -6.72 19.00 2.67
C LEU A 84 -6.94 18.14 1.44
N PHE A 85 -7.90 18.54 0.60
CA PHE A 85 -8.17 17.93 -0.69
C PHE A 85 -8.12 19.02 -1.77
N ASP A 86 -7.21 18.87 -2.74
CA ASP A 86 -6.90 19.92 -3.73
C ASP A 86 -6.68 21.32 -3.10
N GLY A 87 -6.09 21.35 -1.90
CA GLY A 87 -5.82 22.56 -1.11
C GLY A 87 -6.98 23.09 -0.26
N GLU A 88 -8.18 22.50 -0.36
CA GLU A 88 -9.34 22.84 0.47
C GLU A 88 -9.35 22.02 1.77
N ASP A 89 -9.45 22.69 2.92
CA ASP A 89 -9.51 22.03 4.24
C ASP A 89 -10.89 21.41 4.48
N LEU A 90 -10.98 20.09 4.36
CA LEU A 90 -12.20 19.31 4.56
C LEU A 90 -12.70 19.36 6.01
N THR A 91 -11.84 19.62 6.98
CA THR A 91 -12.20 19.66 8.41
C THR A 91 -12.90 20.96 8.79
N ALA A 92 -12.73 22.02 7.99
CA ALA A 92 -13.36 23.31 8.18
C ALA A 92 -14.72 23.44 7.44
N LEU A 93 -15.06 22.48 6.57
CA LEU A 93 -16.27 22.53 5.77
C LEU A 93 -17.53 22.29 6.62
N SER A 94 -18.62 22.97 6.25
CA SER A 94 -19.93 22.65 6.81
C SER A 94 -20.36 21.23 6.40
N PRO A 95 -21.26 20.58 7.16
CA PRO A 95 -21.76 19.25 6.79
C PRO A 95 -22.37 19.17 5.39
N ARG A 96 -22.89 20.28 4.85
CA ARG A 96 -23.46 20.34 3.49
C ARG A 96 -22.37 20.37 2.43
N GLU A 97 -21.33 21.19 2.62
CA GLU A 97 -20.19 21.30 1.70
C GLU A 97 -19.41 19.97 1.67
N LEU A 98 -19.14 19.38 2.83
CA LEU A 98 -18.48 18.08 2.93
C LEU A 98 -19.27 16.96 2.24
N ARG A 99 -20.62 16.98 2.32
CA ARG A 99 -21.45 16.05 1.53
C ARG A 99 -21.30 16.28 0.03
N ASN A 100 -21.24 17.52 -0.43
CA ASN A 100 -21.06 17.84 -1.84
C ASN A 100 -19.70 17.32 -2.37
N VAL A 101 -18.62 17.58 -1.63
CA VAL A 101 -17.28 17.06 -1.95
C VAL A 101 -17.31 15.53 -2.03
N ARG A 102 -17.83 14.85 -1.01
CA ARG A 102 -17.94 13.38 -1.02
C ARG A 102 -18.83 12.83 -2.11
N SER A 103 -19.86 13.55 -2.52
CA SER A 103 -20.70 13.07 -3.62
C SER A 103 -20.03 13.18 -4.98
N THR A 104 -19.08 14.10 -5.18
CA THR A 104 -18.58 14.45 -6.52
C THR A 104 -17.09 14.21 -6.73
N LYS A 105 -16.29 14.19 -5.65
CA LYS A 105 -14.83 14.18 -5.70
C LYS A 105 -14.18 12.97 -5.06
N ILE A 106 -14.84 12.35 -4.09
CA ILE A 106 -14.28 11.24 -3.31
C ILE A 106 -15.23 10.05 -3.39
N SER A 107 -14.72 8.87 -3.74
CA SER A 107 -15.47 7.63 -3.67
C SER A 107 -14.82 6.65 -2.72
N MET A 108 -15.63 5.79 -2.09
CA MET A 108 -15.16 4.81 -1.12
C MET A 108 -15.56 3.39 -1.53
N VAL A 109 -14.61 2.47 -1.41
CA VAL A 109 -14.79 1.02 -1.58
C VAL A 109 -14.53 0.36 -0.23
N PHE A 110 -15.55 -0.32 0.30
CA PHE A 110 -15.52 -0.92 1.63
C PHE A 110 -14.95 -2.35 1.61
N GLN A 111 -14.48 -2.82 2.77
CA GLN A 111 -13.98 -4.18 3.00
C GLN A 111 -15.06 -5.25 2.73
N HIS A 112 -16.26 -5.03 3.28
CA HIS A 112 -17.44 -5.78 2.90
C HIS A 112 -18.16 -5.01 1.80
N PHE A 113 -18.56 -5.70 0.73
CA PHE A 113 -19.05 -5.13 -0.53
C PHE A 113 -20.08 -3.99 -0.37
N ALA A 114 -20.82 -3.99 0.75
CA ALA A 114 -21.79 -2.97 1.14
C ALA A 114 -22.76 -2.66 -0.01
N LEU A 115 -23.12 -3.70 -0.76
CA LEU A 115 -24.12 -3.64 -1.80
C LEU A 115 -25.50 -3.66 -1.14
N PHE A 116 -26.43 -2.92 -1.72
CA PHE A 116 -27.83 -2.95 -1.31
C PHE A 116 -28.45 -4.23 -1.86
N PRO A 117 -28.89 -5.18 -1.01
CA PRO A 117 -29.40 -6.47 -1.46
C PRO A 117 -30.76 -6.36 -2.16
N HIS A 118 -31.48 -5.27 -1.92
CA HIS A 118 -32.78 -4.96 -2.51
C HIS A 118 -32.66 -4.06 -3.76
N ARG A 119 -31.48 -3.99 -4.37
CA ARG A 119 -31.22 -3.27 -5.62
C ARG A 119 -30.45 -4.18 -6.58
N SER A 120 -30.70 -4.01 -7.88
CA SER A 120 -29.93 -4.72 -8.90
C SER A 120 -28.47 -4.26 -8.93
N VAL A 121 -27.63 -4.98 -9.66
CA VAL A 121 -26.23 -4.62 -9.93
C VAL A 121 -26.13 -3.23 -10.56
N LEU A 122 -26.96 -2.93 -11.56
CA LEU A 122 -27.01 -1.60 -12.19
C LEU A 122 -27.41 -0.51 -11.22
N GLU A 123 -28.43 -0.76 -10.39
CA GLU A 123 -28.92 0.20 -9.40
C GLU A 123 -27.90 0.45 -8.29
N ASN A 124 -27.14 -0.57 -7.90
CA ASN A 124 -26.01 -0.42 -6.98
C ASN A 124 -24.93 0.46 -7.59
N ALA A 125 -24.53 0.21 -8.85
CA ALA A 125 -23.53 1.00 -9.54
C ALA A 125 -24.00 2.46 -9.77
N ALA A 126 -25.28 2.67 -10.06
CA ALA A 126 -25.87 3.99 -10.32
C ALA A 126 -26.17 4.80 -9.05
N TYR A 127 -26.09 4.21 -7.85
CA TYR A 127 -26.58 4.82 -6.62
C TYR A 127 -25.95 6.18 -6.30
N GLY A 128 -24.62 6.34 -6.48
CA GLY A 128 -23.95 7.61 -6.24
C GLY A 128 -24.48 8.73 -7.14
N LEU A 129 -24.78 8.41 -8.40
CA LEU A 129 -25.34 9.34 -9.38
C LEU A 129 -26.81 9.67 -9.08
N GLU A 130 -27.58 8.71 -8.56
CA GLU A 130 -28.93 8.95 -8.05
C GLU A 130 -28.93 9.99 -6.92
N VAL A 131 -28.00 9.86 -5.97
CA VAL A 131 -27.85 10.81 -4.85
C VAL A 131 -27.41 12.20 -5.33
N GLN A 132 -26.60 12.27 -6.40
CA GLN A 132 -26.24 13.54 -7.07
C GLN A 132 -27.40 14.19 -7.84
N GLY A 133 -28.53 13.49 -8.02
CA GLY A 133 -29.67 13.98 -8.80
C GLY A 133 -29.50 13.85 -10.31
N VAL A 134 -28.58 13.00 -10.79
CA VAL A 134 -28.40 12.76 -12.23
C VAL A 134 -29.66 12.08 -12.81
N PRO A 135 -30.17 12.53 -13.98
CA PRO A 135 -31.33 11.94 -14.61
C PRO A 135 -31.16 10.43 -14.85
N ARG A 136 -32.26 9.67 -14.70
CA ARG A 136 -32.26 8.20 -14.72
C ARG A 136 -31.51 7.60 -15.92
N VAL A 137 -31.81 8.08 -17.13
CA VAL A 137 -31.18 7.57 -18.37
C VAL A 137 -29.67 7.75 -18.33
N ALA A 138 -29.20 8.96 -18.00
CA ALA A 138 -27.77 9.28 -17.96
C ALA A 138 -27.03 8.52 -16.85
N ARG A 139 -27.66 8.31 -15.68
CA ARG A 139 -27.01 7.54 -14.60
C ARG A 139 -26.94 6.05 -14.89
N GLU A 140 -27.97 5.47 -15.51
CA GLU A 140 -27.96 4.06 -15.91
C GLU A 140 -26.91 3.81 -17.00
N GLU A 141 -26.75 4.73 -17.96
CA GLU A 141 -25.71 4.65 -18.98
C GLU A 141 -24.29 4.69 -18.37
N ARG A 142 -24.00 5.65 -17.49
CA ARG A 142 -22.70 5.74 -16.80
C ARG A 142 -22.43 4.53 -15.92
N ALA A 143 -23.45 4.02 -15.23
CA ALA A 143 -23.32 2.82 -14.41
C ALA A 143 -23.03 1.56 -15.25
N ALA A 144 -23.69 1.41 -16.40
CA ALA A 144 -23.42 0.31 -17.33
C ALA A 144 -21.99 0.36 -17.88
N GLN A 145 -21.51 1.55 -18.27
CA GLN A 145 -20.11 1.74 -18.70
C GLN A 145 -19.11 1.38 -17.59
N ALA A 146 -19.38 1.78 -16.35
CA ALA A 146 -18.54 1.42 -15.21
C ALA A 146 -18.55 -0.10 -14.94
N LEU A 147 -19.70 -0.77 -15.08
CA LEU A 147 -19.80 -2.22 -14.96
C LEU A 147 -18.99 -2.93 -16.06
N GLU A 148 -19.07 -2.47 -17.30
CA GLU A 148 -18.27 -2.97 -18.41
C GLU A 148 -16.76 -2.85 -18.12
N LEU A 149 -16.30 -1.70 -17.63
CA LEU A 149 -14.90 -1.48 -17.24
C LEU A 149 -14.42 -2.45 -16.15
N THR A 150 -15.32 -2.89 -15.28
CA THR A 150 -15.00 -3.90 -14.25
C THR A 150 -15.21 -5.34 -14.70
N GLY A 151 -15.61 -5.57 -15.95
CA GLY A 151 -15.86 -6.89 -16.52
C GLY A 151 -17.17 -7.52 -16.07
N LEU A 152 -18.20 -6.71 -15.83
CA LEU A 152 -19.55 -7.13 -15.43
C LEU A 152 -20.63 -6.82 -16.49
N ALA A 153 -20.23 -6.61 -17.75
CA ALA A 153 -21.19 -6.48 -18.85
C ALA A 153 -22.11 -7.72 -18.93
N GLY A 154 -23.41 -7.49 -19.04
CA GLY A 154 -24.44 -8.54 -19.06
C GLY A 154 -25.00 -8.93 -17.69
N TRP A 155 -24.43 -8.43 -16.58
CA TRP A 155 -24.90 -8.71 -15.22
C TRP A 155 -25.75 -7.58 -14.62
N GLU A 156 -26.10 -6.56 -15.41
CA GLU A 156 -26.74 -5.33 -14.95
C GLU A 156 -28.07 -5.59 -14.22
N LYS A 157 -28.79 -6.63 -14.62
CA LYS A 157 -30.11 -7.00 -14.08
C LYS A 157 -30.05 -7.99 -12.93
N SER A 158 -28.87 -8.54 -12.65
CA SER A 158 -28.69 -9.51 -11.57
C SER A 158 -28.78 -8.84 -10.19
N TRP A 159 -28.95 -9.67 -9.17
CA TRP A 159 -29.00 -9.28 -7.77
C TRP A 159 -27.69 -9.66 -7.06
N PRO A 160 -27.29 -8.95 -5.98
CA PRO A 160 -26.02 -9.21 -5.31
C PRO A 160 -25.83 -10.65 -4.81
N ASP A 161 -26.89 -11.35 -4.43
CA ASP A 161 -26.89 -12.74 -3.97
C ASP A 161 -26.72 -13.77 -5.10
N GLU A 162 -26.89 -13.35 -6.37
CA GLU A 162 -26.61 -14.15 -7.56
C GLU A 162 -25.13 -14.07 -7.98
N LEU A 163 -24.33 -13.24 -7.31
CA LEU A 163 -22.94 -12.96 -7.66
C LEU A 163 -21.94 -13.65 -6.73
N SER A 164 -20.80 -14.06 -7.29
CA SER A 164 -19.64 -14.46 -6.49
C SER A 164 -19.05 -13.27 -5.71
N GLY A 165 -18.27 -13.52 -4.65
CA GLY A 165 -17.64 -12.45 -3.87
C GLY A 165 -16.77 -11.50 -4.71
N GLY A 166 -16.00 -12.03 -5.67
CA GLY A 166 -15.22 -11.22 -6.61
C GLY A 166 -16.09 -10.33 -7.50
N MET A 167 -17.23 -10.85 -7.97
CA MET A 167 -18.19 -10.07 -8.75
C MET A 167 -18.85 -8.98 -7.91
N GLN A 168 -19.23 -9.26 -6.65
CA GLN A 168 -19.75 -8.25 -5.74
C GLN A 168 -18.73 -7.14 -5.48
N GLN A 169 -17.44 -7.46 -5.36
CA GLN A 169 -16.36 -6.47 -5.26
C GLN A 169 -16.28 -5.59 -6.51
N ARG A 170 -16.39 -6.18 -7.71
CA ARG A 170 -16.41 -5.46 -8.99
C ARG A 170 -17.60 -4.50 -9.07
N VAL A 171 -18.78 -4.88 -8.56
CA VAL A 171 -19.92 -3.95 -8.45
C VAL A 171 -19.59 -2.77 -7.53
N GLY A 172 -18.95 -3.03 -6.38
CA GLY A 172 -18.50 -1.99 -5.46
C GLY A 172 -17.51 -1.01 -6.10
N LEU A 173 -16.58 -1.52 -6.91
CA LEU A 173 -15.64 -0.73 -7.69
C LEU A 173 -16.35 0.05 -8.81
N ALA A 174 -17.26 -0.58 -9.56
CA ALA A 174 -18.05 0.08 -10.59
C ALA A 174 -18.89 1.23 -10.01
N ARG A 175 -19.48 1.06 -8.82
CA ARG A 175 -20.20 2.12 -8.08
C ARG A 175 -19.31 3.32 -7.79
N ALA A 176 -18.07 3.09 -7.36
CA ALA A 176 -17.10 4.15 -7.12
C ALA A 176 -16.73 4.87 -8.43
N LEU A 177 -16.44 4.11 -9.49
CA LEU A 177 -16.04 4.63 -10.80
C LEU A 177 -17.15 5.39 -11.52
N ALA A 178 -18.41 4.96 -11.39
CA ALA A 178 -19.55 5.59 -12.08
C ALA A 178 -19.70 7.08 -11.73
N THR A 179 -19.34 7.47 -10.51
CA THR A 179 -19.38 8.87 -10.05
C THR A 179 -18.31 9.77 -10.69
N ASP A 180 -17.30 9.18 -11.33
CA ASP A 180 -16.11 9.84 -11.88
C ASP A 180 -15.29 10.63 -10.84
N ALA A 181 -15.33 10.20 -9.57
CA ALA A 181 -14.57 10.81 -8.48
C ALA A 181 -13.06 10.88 -8.78
N ASP A 182 -12.40 11.92 -8.25
CA ASP A 182 -10.97 12.19 -8.40
C ASP A 182 -10.09 11.31 -7.48
N LEU A 183 -10.65 10.93 -6.32
CA LEU A 183 -10.01 10.15 -5.27
C LEU A 183 -10.82 8.90 -4.93
N LEU A 184 -10.16 7.75 -4.92
CA LEU A 184 -10.70 6.47 -4.48
C LEU A 184 -10.09 6.08 -3.13
N LEU A 185 -10.92 5.88 -2.12
CA LEU A 185 -10.54 5.40 -0.80
C LEU A 185 -10.95 3.94 -0.66
N MET A 186 -10.00 3.03 -0.46
CA MET A 186 -10.25 1.59 -0.43
C MET A 186 -9.83 1.00 0.92
N ASP A 187 -10.77 0.38 1.65
CA ASP A 187 -10.54 -0.18 3.00
C ASP A 187 -10.48 -1.71 2.94
N GLU A 188 -9.27 -2.31 2.92
CA GLU A 188 -9.05 -3.77 2.89
C GLU A 188 -9.91 -4.53 1.87
N SER A 189 -10.14 -3.90 0.70
CA SER A 189 -11.15 -4.30 -0.28
C SER A 189 -10.92 -5.66 -0.94
N PHE A 190 -9.73 -6.24 -0.81
CA PHE A 190 -9.37 -7.52 -1.42
C PHE A 190 -9.10 -8.64 -0.40
N SER A 191 -9.18 -8.32 0.91
CA SER A 191 -8.88 -9.24 2.02
C SER A 191 -9.79 -10.47 2.05
N ALA A 192 -11.07 -10.31 1.70
CA ALA A 192 -12.07 -11.38 1.74
C ALA A 192 -12.07 -12.29 0.50
N LEU A 193 -11.19 -12.03 -0.48
CA LEU A 193 -11.14 -12.75 -1.76
C LEU A 193 -10.12 -13.89 -1.71
N ASP A 194 -10.41 -14.98 -2.43
CA ASP A 194 -9.44 -16.04 -2.66
C ASP A 194 -8.21 -15.53 -3.46
N PRO A 195 -7.06 -16.21 -3.40
CA PRO A 195 -5.82 -15.69 -3.97
C PRO A 195 -5.86 -15.41 -5.49
N LEU A 196 -6.62 -16.20 -6.27
CA LEU A 196 -6.71 -16.01 -7.72
C LEU A 196 -7.57 -14.79 -8.05
N ILE A 197 -8.78 -14.71 -7.47
CA ILE A 197 -9.66 -13.56 -7.66
C ILE A 197 -9.00 -12.28 -7.13
N ARG A 198 -8.31 -12.35 -5.99
CA ARG A 198 -7.53 -11.21 -5.46
C ARG A 198 -6.52 -10.71 -6.48
N ARG A 199 -5.74 -11.62 -7.07
CA ARG A 199 -4.73 -11.26 -8.08
C ARG A 199 -5.36 -10.59 -9.30
N ASP A 200 -6.45 -11.15 -9.81
CA ASP A 200 -7.18 -10.60 -10.96
C ASP A 200 -7.73 -9.20 -10.64
N MET A 201 -8.29 -8.99 -9.45
CA MET A 201 -8.80 -7.69 -9.01
C MET A 201 -7.70 -6.63 -8.88
N GLN A 202 -6.52 -7.03 -8.39
CA GLN A 202 -5.35 -6.16 -8.31
C GLN A 202 -4.87 -5.74 -9.71
N ASP A 203 -4.81 -6.67 -10.67
CA ASP A 203 -4.45 -6.37 -12.06
C ASP A 203 -5.44 -5.40 -12.70
N GLN A 204 -6.74 -5.61 -12.48
CA GLN A 204 -7.77 -4.69 -12.93
C GLN A 204 -7.63 -3.29 -12.30
N LEU A 205 -7.33 -3.19 -11.00
CA LEU A 205 -7.12 -1.91 -10.34
C LEU A 205 -5.95 -1.14 -10.97
N LEU A 206 -4.84 -1.84 -11.24
CA LEU A 206 -3.66 -1.26 -11.90
C LEU A 206 -3.98 -0.81 -13.33
N GLU A 207 -4.74 -1.58 -14.10
CA GLU A 207 -5.17 -1.20 -15.44
C GLU A 207 -6.08 0.04 -15.42
N LEU A 208 -7.05 0.06 -14.51
CA LEU A 208 -7.95 1.19 -14.31
C LEU A 208 -7.20 2.45 -13.89
N GLN A 209 -6.25 2.34 -12.96
CA GLN A 209 -5.40 3.47 -12.56
C GLN A 209 -4.55 3.96 -13.75
N LYS A 210 -3.97 3.07 -14.56
CA LYS A 210 -3.20 3.46 -15.74
C LYS A 210 -4.04 4.21 -16.76
N ARG A 211 -5.29 3.76 -16.98
CA ARG A 211 -6.21 4.34 -17.96
C ARG A 211 -6.86 5.65 -17.49
N LEU A 212 -7.28 5.71 -16.23
CA LEU A 212 -8.10 6.80 -15.70
C LEU A 212 -7.30 7.80 -14.85
N LYS A 213 -6.06 7.46 -14.47
CA LYS A 213 -5.16 8.28 -13.65
C LYS A 213 -5.82 8.81 -12.37
N LYS A 214 -6.72 8.01 -11.79
CA LYS A 214 -7.37 8.30 -10.51
C LYS A 214 -6.36 8.18 -9.38
N THR A 215 -6.53 9.02 -8.35
CA THR A 215 -5.71 8.94 -7.14
C THR A 215 -6.33 7.93 -6.20
N ILE A 216 -5.53 7.04 -5.59
CA ILE A 216 -6.04 5.95 -4.78
C ILE A 216 -5.33 5.96 -3.42
N VAL A 217 -6.10 5.96 -2.34
CA VAL A 217 -5.60 5.58 -1.01
C VAL A 217 -6.11 4.20 -0.69
N PHE A 218 -5.20 3.25 -0.56
CA PHE A 218 -5.50 1.84 -0.42
C PHE A 218 -5.02 1.31 0.93
N ILE A 219 -5.92 0.72 1.72
CA ILE A 219 -5.56 0.09 2.99
C ILE A 219 -5.44 -1.41 2.82
N THR A 220 -4.36 -1.96 3.36
CA THR A 220 -4.19 -3.41 3.48
C THR A 220 -3.41 -3.81 4.72
N HIS A 221 -3.50 -5.08 5.08
CA HIS A 221 -2.58 -5.72 6.03
C HIS A 221 -1.60 -6.67 5.31
N ASP A 222 -1.79 -6.91 4.01
CA ASP A 222 -0.95 -7.77 3.19
C ASP A 222 0.17 -6.96 2.53
N LEU A 223 1.41 -7.33 2.85
CA LEU A 223 2.58 -6.64 2.33
C LEU A 223 2.83 -6.90 0.85
N ASN A 224 2.54 -8.10 0.34
CA ASN A 224 2.69 -8.39 -1.09
C ASN A 224 1.73 -7.52 -1.92
N GLU A 225 0.54 -7.26 -1.38
CA GLU A 225 -0.41 -6.34 -1.98
C GLU A 225 0.08 -4.90 -1.96
N ALA A 226 0.63 -4.44 -0.83
CA ALA A 226 1.21 -3.10 -0.72
C ALA A 226 2.35 -2.89 -1.72
N MET A 227 3.25 -3.87 -1.83
CA MET A 227 4.40 -3.83 -2.74
C MET A 227 4.00 -3.90 -4.22
N ARG A 228 2.92 -4.61 -4.53
CA ARG A 228 2.44 -4.77 -5.90
C ARG A 228 1.66 -3.54 -6.40
N LEU A 229 0.86 -2.93 -5.52
CA LEU A 229 -0.05 -1.85 -5.90
C LEU A 229 0.51 -0.45 -5.64
N GLY A 230 1.32 -0.28 -4.59
CA GLY A 230 1.66 1.03 -4.06
C GLY A 230 2.83 1.69 -4.77
N ASP A 231 2.60 2.92 -5.24
CA ASP A 231 3.69 3.82 -5.64
C ASP A 231 4.44 4.34 -4.40
N ARG A 232 3.69 4.53 -3.30
CA ARG A 232 4.22 4.96 -2.00
C ARG A 232 3.44 4.27 -0.89
N ILE A 233 4.16 3.85 0.15
CA ILE A 233 3.65 3.05 1.24
C ILE A 233 3.87 3.81 2.54
N ALA A 234 2.85 3.84 3.40
CA ALA A 234 2.94 4.26 4.79
C ALA A 234 2.66 3.07 5.70
N VAL A 235 3.64 2.71 6.53
CA VAL A 235 3.54 1.64 7.52
C VAL A 235 3.04 2.24 8.83
N MET A 236 1.91 1.74 9.32
CA MET A 236 1.28 2.18 10.56
C MET A 236 1.43 1.14 11.67
N ARG A 237 1.82 1.60 12.86
CA ARG A 237 1.85 0.82 14.09
C ARG A 237 1.30 1.66 15.22
N ASP A 238 0.42 1.07 16.03
CA ASP A 238 -0.06 1.69 17.27
C ASP A 238 -0.64 3.11 17.12
N GLY A 239 -1.22 3.42 15.95
CA GLY A 239 -1.80 4.72 15.62
C GLY A 239 -0.83 5.68 14.93
N GLU A 240 0.46 5.37 14.92
CA GLU A 240 1.52 6.20 14.33
C GLU A 240 1.93 5.68 12.96
N ILE A 241 2.36 6.60 12.09
CA ILE A 241 3.06 6.22 10.87
C ILE A 241 4.54 6.07 11.20
N VAL A 242 5.02 4.83 11.23
CA VAL A 242 6.40 4.51 11.62
C VAL A 242 7.39 4.63 10.47
N GLN A 243 6.92 4.49 9.22
CA GLN A 243 7.75 4.68 8.03
C GLN A 243 6.90 5.04 6.81
N GLN A 244 7.45 5.88 5.93
CA GLN A 244 6.89 6.17 4.62
C GLN A 244 7.97 6.11 3.55
N GLY A 245 7.68 5.56 2.38
CA GLY A 245 8.65 5.46 1.29
C GLY A 245 8.11 4.70 0.09
N THR A 246 8.95 4.47 -0.90
CA THR A 246 8.64 3.52 -1.98
C THR A 246 8.67 2.09 -1.44
N ALA A 247 8.13 1.14 -2.21
CA ALA A 247 8.28 -0.29 -1.94
C ALA A 247 9.76 -0.68 -1.68
N GLU A 248 10.67 -0.14 -2.48
CA GLU A 248 12.11 -0.36 -2.35
C GLU A 248 12.69 0.23 -1.06
N ASP A 249 12.30 1.45 -0.69
CA ASP A 249 12.76 2.09 0.55
C ASP A 249 12.40 1.25 1.78
N ILE A 250 11.16 0.74 1.82
CA ILE A 250 10.67 -0.08 2.92
C ILE A 250 11.46 -1.39 3.03
N LEU A 251 11.80 -2.02 1.90
CA LEU A 251 12.51 -3.31 1.86
C LEU A 251 14.01 -3.20 2.14
N VAL A 252 14.67 -2.19 1.57
CA VAL A 252 16.13 -2.03 1.64
C VAL A 252 16.56 -1.31 2.91
N ARG A 253 15.72 -0.42 3.44
CA ARG A 253 16.04 0.44 4.59
C ARG A 253 14.87 0.49 5.58
N PRO A 254 14.52 -0.63 6.24
CA PRO A 254 13.50 -0.62 7.28
C PRO A 254 13.94 0.32 8.42
N SER A 255 13.03 1.17 8.88
CA SER A 255 13.30 2.22 9.88
C SER A 255 13.48 1.67 11.31
N ASN A 256 12.94 0.50 11.60
CA ASN A 256 13.00 -0.16 12.91
C ASN A 256 12.71 -1.66 12.79
N ASP A 257 12.94 -2.38 13.89
CA ASP A 257 12.75 -3.84 13.97
C ASP A 257 11.32 -4.28 13.65
N TYR A 258 10.33 -3.44 13.95
CA TYR A 258 8.94 -3.76 13.60
C TYR A 258 8.75 -3.79 12.09
N VAL A 259 9.22 -2.77 11.36
CA VAL A 259 9.15 -2.78 9.89
C VAL A 259 9.99 -3.93 9.32
N ALA A 260 11.19 -4.16 9.87
CA ALA A 260 12.05 -5.27 9.44
C ALA A 260 11.38 -6.64 9.62
N SER A 261 10.70 -6.87 10.76
CA SER A 261 9.94 -8.10 11.00
C SER A 261 8.75 -8.24 10.06
N PHE A 262 8.11 -7.13 9.68
CA PHE A 262 6.94 -7.14 8.80
C PHE A 262 7.28 -7.54 7.36
N ILE A 263 8.53 -7.29 6.94
CA ILE A 263 9.00 -7.53 5.57
C ILE A 263 9.71 -8.87 5.35
N GLN A 264 9.76 -9.74 6.38
CA GLN A 264 10.49 -11.02 6.31
C GLN A 264 9.94 -11.96 5.24
N ASP A 265 8.61 -12.09 5.15
CA ASP A 265 7.95 -13.03 4.24
C ASP A 265 7.71 -12.48 2.82
N VAL A 266 8.36 -11.37 2.45
CA VAL A 266 8.21 -10.78 1.11
C VAL A 266 9.16 -11.42 0.12
N ASP A 267 8.62 -11.79 -1.04
CA ASP A 267 9.43 -12.15 -2.20
C ASP A 267 10.11 -10.90 -2.78
N ARG A 268 11.26 -10.55 -2.22
CA ARG A 268 12.10 -9.41 -2.62
C ARG A 268 12.53 -9.48 -4.09
N SER A 269 12.55 -10.68 -4.69
CA SER A 269 12.98 -10.87 -6.08
C SER A 269 12.05 -10.23 -7.11
N ARG A 270 10.81 -9.97 -6.72
CA ARG A 270 9.76 -9.35 -7.57
C ARG A 270 9.68 -7.83 -7.44
N VAL A 271 10.28 -7.27 -6.41
CA VAL A 271 10.15 -5.85 -6.06
C VAL A 271 11.45 -5.11 -6.29
N LEU A 272 12.59 -5.72 -5.94
CA LEU A 272 13.88 -5.06 -6.04
C LEU A 272 14.40 -5.08 -7.48
N THR A 273 15.01 -3.97 -7.88
CA THR A 273 15.72 -3.82 -9.16
C THR A 273 17.23 -3.75 -8.93
N ALA A 274 18.00 -3.83 -10.01
CA ALA A 274 19.45 -3.65 -9.98
C ALA A 274 19.82 -2.28 -9.39
N GLY A 275 19.08 -1.22 -9.73
CA GLY A 275 19.25 0.12 -9.19
C GLY A 275 19.01 0.21 -7.68
N SER A 276 18.09 -0.58 -7.13
CA SER A 276 17.75 -0.57 -5.70
C SER A 276 18.86 -1.11 -4.81
N ILE A 277 19.68 -2.03 -5.33
CA ILE A 277 20.71 -2.75 -4.54
C ILE A 277 22.14 -2.43 -4.95
N MET A 278 22.35 -1.63 -6.01
CA MET A 278 23.69 -1.28 -6.49
C MET A 278 24.45 -0.41 -5.50
N GLU A 279 25.77 -0.59 -5.51
CA GLU A 279 26.72 0.28 -4.85
C GLU A 279 27.21 1.32 -5.85
N ALA A 280 27.36 2.57 -5.38
CA ALA A 280 27.93 3.62 -6.20
C ALA A 280 29.39 3.27 -6.57
N PRO A 281 29.84 3.57 -7.80
CA PRO A 281 31.21 3.29 -8.21
C PRO A 281 32.20 4.02 -7.29
N ALA A 282 33.36 3.41 -7.05
CA ALA A 282 34.42 4.09 -6.31
C ALA A 282 34.81 5.41 -7.00
N LYS A 283 35.07 6.45 -6.21
CA LYS A 283 35.42 7.78 -6.73
C LYS A 283 36.67 7.68 -7.60
N GLY A 284 36.53 8.00 -8.89
CA GLY A 284 37.64 8.00 -9.85
C GLY A 284 37.70 6.79 -10.79
N SER A 285 36.82 5.78 -10.61
CA SER A 285 36.74 4.64 -11.53
C SER A 285 36.20 5.06 -12.90
N SER A 286 36.87 4.62 -13.96
CA SER A 286 36.42 4.81 -15.33
C SER A 286 35.40 3.75 -15.75
N ASP A 287 34.55 4.06 -16.73
CA ASP A 287 33.52 3.15 -17.25
C ASP A 287 34.11 1.84 -17.79
N ALA A 288 35.33 1.90 -18.33
CA ALA A 288 36.06 0.75 -18.85
C ALA A 288 36.59 -0.17 -17.73
N GLU A 289 37.04 0.39 -16.62
CA GLU A 289 37.49 -0.38 -15.45
C GLU A 289 36.31 -1.10 -14.78
N LEU A 290 35.18 -0.40 -14.62
CA LEU A 290 33.96 -0.97 -14.05
C LEU A 290 33.40 -2.10 -14.94
N LYS A 291 33.45 -1.95 -16.28
CA LYS A 291 33.05 -2.99 -17.23
C LYS A 291 34.05 -4.16 -17.29
N ALA A 292 35.32 -3.94 -16.96
CA ALA A 292 36.29 -5.03 -16.85
C ALA A 292 36.07 -5.87 -15.57
N GLU A 293 35.73 -5.21 -14.46
CA GLU A 293 35.38 -5.86 -13.18
C GLU A 293 34.00 -6.52 -13.22
N ALA A 294 33.08 -5.96 -14.00
CA ALA A 294 31.70 -6.42 -14.15
C ALA A 294 31.30 -6.48 -15.64
N PRO A 295 31.71 -7.53 -16.37
CA PRO A 295 31.51 -7.63 -17.82
C PRO A 295 30.04 -7.79 -18.22
N ALA A 296 29.20 -8.30 -17.32
CA ALA A 296 27.75 -8.29 -17.51
C ALA A 296 27.19 -6.90 -17.17
N THR A 297 26.41 -6.33 -18.09
CA THR A 297 25.74 -5.04 -17.92
C THR A 297 24.23 -5.20 -17.95
N VAL A 298 23.54 -4.48 -17.07
CA VAL A 298 22.07 -4.46 -16.97
C VAL A 298 21.59 -3.02 -16.80
N SER A 299 20.30 -2.79 -17.02
CA SER A 299 19.68 -1.49 -16.73
C SER A 299 19.35 -1.37 -15.23
N ALA A 300 19.20 -0.14 -14.73
CA ALA A 300 18.75 0.11 -13.36
C ALA A 300 17.41 -0.58 -13.03
N GLU A 301 16.50 -0.63 -14.01
CA GLU A 301 15.14 -1.20 -13.86
C GLU A 301 15.10 -2.74 -13.95
N THR A 302 16.25 -3.38 -14.21
CA THR A 302 16.29 -4.83 -14.36
C THR A 302 15.98 -5.52 -13.02
N PRO A 303 14.98 -6.43 -12.94
CA PRO A 303 14.66 -7.14 -11.70
C PRO A 303 15.85 -7.95 -11.17
N ILE A 304 16.00 -8.04 -9.84
CA ILE A 304 17.13 -8.78 -9.27
C ILE A 304 17.12 -10.28 -9.65
N ALA A 305 15.94 -10.84 -9.95
CA ALA A 305 15.78 -12.21 -10.44
C ALA A 305 16.55 -12.48 -11.75
N GLU A 306 16.70 -11.46 -12.59
CA GLU A 306 17.42 -11.56 -13.86
C GLU A 306 18.93 -11.42 -13.67
N LEU A 307 19.40 -10.95 -12.51
CA LEU A 307 20.81 -10.81 -12.18
C LEU A 307 21.48 -12.15 -11.83
N PHE A 308 20.72 -13.20 -11.50
CA PHE A 308 21.27 -14.50 -11.13
C PHE A 308 22.00 -15.18 -12.30
N THR A 309 21.48 -15.09 -13.51
CA THR A 309 22.09 -15.66 -14.71
C THR A 309 23.46 -15.04 -15.01
N PRO A 310 23.61 -13.70 -15.13
CA PRO A 310 24.92 -13.10 -15.34
C PRO A 310 25.89 -13.26 -14.15
N CYS A 311 25.40 -13.22 -12.91
CA CYS A 311 26.25 -13.44 -11.72
C CYS A 311 26.77 -14.88 -11.61
N SER A 312 25.95 -15.88 -11.97
CA SER A 312 26.34 -17.30 -11.86
C SER A 312 27.34 -17.74 -12.91
N THR A 313 27.32 -17.12 -14.09
CA THR A 313 28.17 -17.50 -15.23
C THR A 313 29.54 -16.82 -15.21
N SER A 314 29.64 -15.59 -14.69
CA SER A 314 30.87 -14.80 -14.72
C SER A 314 31.68 -14.83 -13.42
N GLY A 315 31.07 -15.25 -12.29
CA GLY A 315 31.67 -15.18 -10.96
C GLY A 315 32.01 -13.76 -10.47
N SER A 316 31.66 -12.74 -11.27
CA SER A 316 32.03 -11.34 -11.12
C SER A 316 30.80 -10.49 -10.80
N ALA A 317 30.99 -9.22 -10.45
CA ALA A 317 29.89 -8.31 -10.18
C ALA A 317 29.11 -7.97 -11.48
N VAL A 318 27.94 -7.37 -11.35
CA VAL A 318 27.13 -6.91 -12.50
C VAL A 318 27.12 -5.39 -12.54
N ALA A 319 27.46 -4.80 -13.68
CA ALA A 319 27.46 -3.35 -13.86
C ALA A 319 26.05 -2.87 -14.17
N VAL A 320 25.59 -1.85 -13.44
CA VAL A 320 24.29 -1.22 -13.65
C VAL A 320 24.50 0.04 -14.48
N THR A 321 23.75 0.13 -15.58
CA THR A 321 23.84 1.23 -16.54
C THR A 321 22.60 2.11 -16.46
N GLY A 322 22.83 3.42 -16.57
CA GLY A 322 21.77 4.42 -16.70
C GLY A 322 21.50 4.78 -18.16
N GLU A 323 20.76 5.87 -18.38
CA GLU A 323 20.50 6.40 -19.72
C GLU A 323 21.82 6.70 -20.46
N GLY A 324 21.93 6.28 -21.71
CA GLY A 324 23.13 6.46 -22.53
C GLY A 324 24.25 5.43 -22.30
N GLY A 325 24.01 4.35 -21.55
CA GLY A 325 24.95 3.22 -21.42
C GLY A 325 26.15 3.46 -20.50
N LYS A 326 26.09 4.54 -19.72
CA LYS A 326 27.06 4.88 -18.68
C LYS A 326 26.82 4.02 -17.44
N VAL A 327 27.88 3.48 -16.85
CA VAL A 327 27.81 2.74 -15.58
C VAL A 327 27.53 3.72 -14.45
N ILE A 328 26.42 3.48 -13.75
CA ILE A 328 25.97 4.28 -12.60
C ILE A 328 26.18 3.56 -11.26
N GLY A 329 26.47 2.26 -11.29
CA GLY A 329 26.73 1.45 -10.12
C GLY A 329 27.14 0.02 -10.46
N ILE A 330 27.50 -0.73 -9.44
CA ILE A 330 27.83 -2.15 -9.53
C ILE A 330 27.01 -2.91 -8.49
N VAL A 331 26.56 -4.11 -8.82
CA VAL A 331 25.95 -5.06 -7.87
C VAL A 331 26.95 -6.18 -7.60
N PRO A 332 27.66 -6.16 -6.46
CA PRO A 332 28.49 -7.28 -6.04
C PRO A 332 27.63 -8.53 -5.77
N ARG A 333 28.21 -9.72 -5.98
CA ARG A 333 27.52 -10.99 -5.69
C ARG A 333 27.07 -11.09 -4.24
N ALA A 334 27.89 -10.64 -3.29
CA ALA A 334 27.53 -10.63 -1.87
C ALA A 334 26.29 -9.77 -1.62
N ARG A 335 26.17 -8.63 -2.30
CA ARG A 335 25.01 -7.74 -2.19
C ARG A 335 23.75 -8.35 -2.78
N LEU A 336 23.86 -9.01 -3.94
CA LEU A 336 22.75 -9.76 -4.53
C LEU A 336 22.26 -10.89 -3.61
N LEU A 337 23.17 -11.63 -2.99
CA LEU A 337 22.83 -12.68 -2.04
C LEU A 337 22.24 -12.12 -0.74
N ALA A 338 22.77 -11.02 -0.22
CA ALA A 338 22.23 -10.33 0.95
C ALA A 338 20.85 -9.72 0.69
N ALA A 339 20.57 -9.29 -0.54
CA ALA A 339 19.25 -8.80 -0.92
C ALA A 339 18.20 -9.93 -0.90
N LEU A 340 18.58 -11.17 -1.24
CA LEU A 340 17.72 -12.35 -1.14
C LEU A 340 17.62 -12.93 0.27
N GLY A 341 18.72 -12.88 1.02
CA GLY A 341 18.78 -13.38 2.38
C GLY A 341 18.09 -12.44 3.36
N GLU A 342 17.58 -13.01 4.44
CA GLU A 342 17.46 -12.25 5.68
C GLU A 342 18.89 -11.85 6.06
N GLU A 343 19.17 -10.57 6.33
CA GLU A 343 20.39 -10.26 7.08
C GLU A 343 20.25 -11.03 8.41
N PRO A 344 21.11 -12.01 8.71
CA PRO A 344 21.14 -12.51 10.07
C PRO A 344 21.52 -11.31 10.92
N GLN A 345 20.68 -10.98 11.91
CA GLN A 345 21.11 -10.12 13.01
C GLN A 345 22.42 -10.73 13.52
N VAL A 346 23.52 -10.08 13.22
CA VAL A 346 24.77 -10.36 13.91
C VAL A 346 24.54 -9.82 15.31
N ASP A 347 24.03 -10.67 16.19
CA ASP A 347 24.04 -10.43 17.62
C ASP A 347 25.47 -10.07 17.99
N SER A 348 25.72 -8.78 18.22
CA SER A 348 27.01 -8.27 18.69
C SER A 348 27.28 -8.63 20.15
N SER A 349 26.63 -9.68 20.66
CA SER A 349 26.81 -10.22 22.00
C SER A 349 26.73 -11.75 21.99
N ALA A 350 27.65 -12.41 21.29
CA ALA A 350 28.01 -13.78 21.62
C ALA A 350 29.46 -14.05 21.21
N ASP A 351 30.33 -14.10 22.21
CA ASP A 351 31.69 -14.62 22.07
C ASP A 351 31.70 -15.95 21.31
N GLY A 352 32.69 -16.07 20.43
CA GLY A 352 32.82 -17.17 19.49
C GLY A 352 32.75 -18.55 20.15
N GLN A 353 31.77 -19.34 19.74
CA GLN A 353 31.85 -20.79 19.73
C GLN A 353 30.95 -21.35 18.63
N VAL A 354 31.57 -21.93 17.60
CA VAL A 354 30.89 -22.73 16.59
C VAL A 354 30.31 -23.97 17.29
N PRO A 355 28.99 -24.24 17.23
CA PRO A 355 28.44 -25.45 17.81
C PRO A 355 28.84 -26.67 16.95
N ALA A 356 29.34 -27.72 17.60
CA ALA A 356 29.68 -28.98 16.94
C ALA A 356 28.42 -29.66 16.34
N PRO A 357 28.57 -30.47 15.26
CA PRO A 357 27.43 -31.12 14.62
C PRO A 357 26.77 -32.12 15.57
N ARG A 358 25.44 -32.01 15.75
CA ARG A 358 24.64 -33.00 16.49
C ARG A 358 24.55 -34.30 15.68
N GLU A 359 24.98 -35.40 16.29
CA GLU A 359 24.79 -36.75 15.74
C GLU A 359 23.30 -37.09 15.58
N VAL A 360 22.92 -37.45 14.36
CA VAL A 360 21.58 -37.95 14.03
C VAL A 360 21.46 -39.40 14.50
N LYS A 361 20.67 -39.65 15.55
CA LYS A 361 20.30 -41.02 15.95
C LYS A 361 19.42 -41.66 14.86
N LYS A 362 19.96 -42.68 14.19
CA LYS A 362 19.20 -43.62 13.36
C LYS A 362 18.10 -44.29 14.21
N VAL A 363 16.84 -44.04 13.86
CA VAL A 363 15.73 -44.89 14.30
C VAL A 363 15.73 -46.12 13.39
N ILE A 364 16.19 -47.24 13.93
CA ILE A 364 16.09 -48.55 13.28
C ILE A 364 14.70 -49.10 13.62
N ALA A 365 13.88 -49.34 12.59
CA ALA A 365 12.63 -50.07 12.70
C ALA A 365 12.90 -51.54 13.06
N GLY A 366 12.08 -52.12 13.95
CA GLY A 366 12.21 -53.53 14.32
C GLY A 366 10.95 -54.09 14.98
N ALA A 367 10.32 -55.00 14.23
CA ALA A 367 9.38 -56.08 14.57
C ALA A 367 7.98 -55.72 15.08
#